data_AF-M5PBR6-F1
#
_entry.id   AF-M5PBR6-F1
#
_cell.length_a   1.000
_cell.length_b   1.000
_cell.length_c   1.000
_cell.angle_alpha   90.00
_cell.angle_beta   90.00
_cell.angle_gamma   90.00
#
_symmetry.space_group_name_H-M   'P 1'
#
loop_
_entity.id
_entity.type
_entity.pdbx_description
1 polymer ?
#
loop_
_entity_poly.entity_id
_entity_poly.type
_entity_poly.pdbx_seq_one_letter_code
_entity_poly.pdbx_strand_id
1 'polypeptide(L)'
;MKEIWYNKTDKGEFCVFNQWFKDYGEHYYFYAFRDSKKSEEWLKYGVFRSYKTARKYLKKREGDPGRMKRVDQLPDGLTPIQGRRRNDVD
;
A
#
# COMPACT_ATOMS: atom_id res chain seq x y z
N MET A 1 -9.09 8.62 8.60
CA MET A 1 -9.85 7.57 7.88
C MET A 1 -8.87 6.75 7.06
N LYS A 2 -8.95 5.41 7.10
CA LYS A 2 -8.09 4.56 6.28
C LYS A 2 -8.55 4.65 4.82
N GLU A 3 -7.61 4.86 3.92
CA GLU A 3 -7.84 4.97 2.48
C GLU A 3 -6.94 3.97 1.79
N ILE A 4 -7.54 3.08 1.01
CA ILE A 4 -6.85 2.02 0.28
C ILE A 4 -7.37 2.04 -1.15
N TRP A 5 -6.45 2.02 -2.10
CA TRP A 5 -6.71 1.97 -3.51
C TRP A 5 -6.03 0.73 -4.07
N TYR A 6 -6.76 -0.06 -4.83
CA TYR A 6 -6.27 -1.32 -5.38
C TYR A 6 -6.64 -1.47 -6.84
N ASN A 7 -5.79 -2.14 -7.61
CA ASN A 7 -6.14 -2.71 -8.90
C ASN A 7 -5.29 -3.93 -9.22
N LYS A 8 -5.83 -4.83 -10.04
CA LYS A 8 -5.09 -5.94 -10.64
C LYS A 8 -5.03 -5.74 -12.16
N THR A 9 -3.85 -5.97 -12.74
CA THR A 9 -3.62 -5.96 -14.19
C THR A 9 -2.82 -7.21 -14.59
N ASP A 10 -2.60 -7.42 -15.89
CA ASP A 10 -1.78 -8.54 -16.39
C ASP A 10 -0.30 -8.49 -15.93
N LYS A 11 0.14 -7.34 -15.42
CA LYS A 11 1.48 -7.13 -14.86
C LYS A 11 1.57 -7.49 -13.38
N GLY A 12 0.45 -7.54 -12.66
CA GLY A 12 0.42 -7.80 -11.23
C GLY A 12 -0.64 -7.00 -10.49
N GLU A 13 -0.49 -6.96 -9.18
CA GLU A 13 -1.40 -6.31 -8.26
C GLU A 13 -0.77 -5.05 -7.67
N PHE A 14 -1.56 -3.99 -7.65
CA PHE A 14 -1.12 -2.63 -7.37
C PHE A 14 -1.94 -2.09 -6.21
N CYS A 15 -1.28 -1.62 -5.16
CA CYS A 15 -1.94 -1.07 -3.99
C CYS A 15 -1.34 0.29 -3.62
N VAL A 16 -2.18 1.25 -3.24
CA VAL A 16 -1.76 2.50 -2.59
C VAL A 16 -2.63 2.69 -1.36
N PHE A 17 -2.04 2.90 -0.19
CA PHE A 17 -2.80 3.05 1.04
C PHE A 17 -2.22 4.15 1.92
N ASN A 18 -3.08 4.79 2.72
CA ASN A 18 -2.62 5.72 3.73
C ASN A 18 -2.42 5.03 5.09
N GLN A 19 -1.55 5.63 5.90
CA GLN A 19 -1.30 5.22 7.28
C GLN A 19 -1.10 6.48 8.13
N TRP A 20 -1.69 6.49 9.32
CA TRP A 20 -1.49 7.58 10.29
C TRP A 20 -0.15 7.43 10.99
N PHE A 21 0.64 8.49 11.04
CA PHE A 21 1.86 8.56 11.83
C PHE A 21 1.64 9.48 13.02
N LYS A 22 1.57 8.88 14.22
CA LYS A 22 1.30 9.63 15.45
C LYS A 22 2.36 10.70 15.72
N ASP A 23 3.62 10.37 15.48
CA ASP A 23 4.76 11.27 15.75
C ASP A 23 4.72 12.55 14.91
N TYR A 24 4.07 12.50 13.75
CA TYR A 24 3.93 13.64 12.83
C TYR A 24 2.52 14.22 12.80
N GLY A 25 1.55 13.59 13.48
CA GLY A 25 0.16 14.02 13.47
C GLY A 25 -0.45 14.09 12.07
N GLU A 26 -0.01 13.26 11.13
CA GLU A 26 -0.50 13.30 9.74
C GLU A 26 -0.56 11.91 9.07
N HIS A 27 -1.33 11.84 7.98
CA HIS A 27 -1.43 10.64 7.14
C HIS A 27 -0.40 10.67 6.00
N TYR A 28 0.32 9.56 5.83
CA TYR A 28 1.21 9.34 4.69
C TYR A 28 0.70 8.20 3.81
N TYR A 29 0.98 8.29 2.52
CA TYR A 29 0.64 7.31 1.50
C TYR A 29 1.84 6.42 1.16
N PHE A 30 1.57 5.14 1.00
CA PHE A 30 2.51 4.09 0.62
C PHE A 30 2.00 3.45 -0.65
N TYR A 31 2.91 2.95 -1.49
CA TYR A 31 2.53 2.02 -2.55
C TYR A 31 3.12 0.65 -2.30
N ALA A 32 2.44 -0.36 -2.82
CA ALA A 32 2.93 -1.72 -2.84
C ALA A 32 2.56 -2.39 -4.15
N PHE A 33 3.37 -3.36 -4.54
CA PHE A 33 3.20 -4.13 -5.75
C PHE A 33 3.47 -5.61 -5.47
N ARG A 34 2.67 -6.47 -6.08
CA ARG A 34 2.89 -7.91 -6.11
C ARG A 34 2.87 -8.37 -7.56
N ASP A 35 3.99 -8.90 -8.05
CA ASP A 35 4.02 -9.56 -9.35
C ASP A 35 3.32 -10.91 -9.22
N SER A 36 2.05 -10.96 -9.61
CA SER A 36 1.22 -12.17 -9.51
C SER A 36 1.73 -13.35 -10.33
N LYS A 37 2.74 -13.17 -11.19
CA LYS A 37 3.37 -14.24 -11.98
C LYS A 37 4.68 -14.73 -11.37
N LYS A 38 5.31 -13.97 -10.48
CA LYS A 38 6.68 -14.24 -10.00
C LYS A 38 6.81 -14.32 -8.49
N SER A 39 5.88 -13.78 -7.73
CA SER A 39 5.97 -13.75 -6.26
C SER A 39 4.59 -13.73 -5.61
N GLU A 40 4.47 -14.45 -4.52
CA GLU A 40 3.31 -14.37 -3.62
C GLU A 40 3.42 -13.18 -2.66
N GLU A 41 4.60 -12.59 -2.53
CA GLU A 41 4.91 -11.52 -1.58
C GLU A 41 4.64 -10.13 -2.15
N TRP A 42 4.19 -9.23 -1.26
CA TRP A 42 4.05 -7.81 -1.56
C TRP A 42 5.33 -7.04 -1.29
N LEU A 43 5.79 -6.33 -2.32
CA LEU A 43 6.90 -5.40 -2.21
C LEU A 43 6.36 -4.01 -1.83
N LYS A 44 6.65 -3.58 -0.60
CA LYS A 44 6.17 -2.29 -0.04
C LYS A 44 7.22 -1.20 -0.21
N TYR A 45 6.80 -0.05 -0.75
CA TYR A 45 7.71 1.02 -1.12
C TYR A 45 7.20 2.41 -0.74
N GLY A 46 8.13 3.17 -0.14
CA GLY A 46 8.10 4.64 -0.03
C GLY A 46 7.04 5.24 0.88
N VAL A 47 7.35 6.44 1.38
CA VAL A 47 6.47 7.31 2.18
C VAL A 47 6.20 8.56 1.35
N PHE A 48 4.93 8.89 1.11
CA PHE A 48 4.54 10.04 0.30
C PHE A 48 3.46 10.87 0.98
N ARG A 49 3.49 12.19 0.77
CA ARG A 49 2.47 13.09 1.32
C ARG A 49 1.11 13.04 0.61
N SER A 50 1.01 12.40 -0.55
CA SER A 50 -0.25 12.32 -1.30
C SER A 50 -0.40 11.02 -2.09
N TYR A 51 -1.66 10.61 -2.28
CA TYR A 51 -2.06 9.52 -3.18
C TYR A 51 -1.50 9.72 -4.60
N LYS A 52 -1.62 10.93 -5.15
CA LYS A 52 -1.17 11.26 -6.51
C LYS A 52 0.32 11.00 -6.68
N THR A 53 1.13 11.39 -5.69
CA THR A 53 2.58 11.15 -5.71
C THR A 53 2.89 9.66 -5.58
N ALA A 54 2.29 8.96 -4.62
CA ALA A 54 2.49 7.52 -4.46
C ALA A 54 2.12 6.74 -5.73
N ARG A 55 0.97 7.04 -6.35
CA ARG A 55 0.54 6.42 -7.62
C ARG A 55 1.48 6.75 -8.78
N LYS A 56 2.01 7.98 -8.85
CA LYS A 56 2.98 8.36 -9.89
C LYS A 56 4.26 7.53 -9.78
N TYR A 57 4.77 7.33 -8.57
CA TYR A 57 5.96 6.52 -8.34
C TYR A 57 5.72 5.03 -8.59
N LEU A 58 4.58 4.50 -8.14
CA LEU A 58 4.14 3.15 -8.47
C LEU A 58 4.12 2.93 -9.99
N LYS A 59 3.48 3.84 -10.74
CA LYS A 59 3.44 3.78 -12.20
C LYS A 59 4.83 3.81 -12.85
N LYS A 60 5.73 4.65 -12.33
CA LYS A 60 7.09 4.80 -12.84
C LYS A 60 7.96 3.56 -12.60
N ARG A 61 7.79 2.90 -11.45
CA ARG A 61 8.64 1.79 -11.02
C ARG A 61 8.13 0.44 -11.50
N GLU A 62 6.84 0.17 -11.28
CA GLU A 62 6.25 -1.17 -11.45
C GLU A 62 5.34 -1.26 -12.70
N GLY A 63 5.04 -0.12 -13.32
CA GLY A 63 4.18 -0.03 -14.50
C GLY A 63 2.77 0.48 -14.20
N ASP A 64 1.95 0.66 -15.24
CA ASP A 64 0.65 1.33 -15.11
C ASP A 64 -0.33 0.53 -14.24
N PRO A 65 -0.75 1.05 -13.07
CA PRO A 65 -1.73 0.39 -12.21
C PRO A 65 -3.15 0.44 -12.78
N GLY A 66 -3.38 1.10 -13.92
CA GLY A 66 -4.71 1.26 -14.50
C GLY A 66 -5.65 2.07 -13.60
N ARG A 67 -6.96 1.79 -13.73
CA ARG A 67 -7.99 2.47 -12.95
C ARG A 67 -8.17 1.81 -11.58
N MET A 68 -7.48 2.37 -10.58
CA MET A 68 -7.58 1.90 -9.20
C MET A 68 -8.94 2.21 -8.58
N LYS A 69 -9.44 1.28 -7.77
CA LYS A 69 -10.70 1.41 -7.02
C LYS A 69 -10.40 1.52 -5.54
N ARG A 70 -11.22 2.29 -4.82
CA ARG A 70 -11.15 2.36 -3.37
C ARG A 70 -11.71 1.07 -2.77
N VAL A 71 -11.05 0.53 -1.75
CA VAL A 71 -11.44 -0.71 -1.05
C VAL A 71 -11.33 -0.52 0.46
N ASP A 72 -12.04 -1.35 1.23
CA ASP A 72 -12.09 -1.21 2.69
C ASP A 72 -10.96 -1.95 3.41
N GLN A 73 -10.39 -2.98 2.78
CA GLN A 73 -9.37 -3.84 3.36
C GLN A 73 -8.09 -3.84 2.54
N LEU A 74 -6.96 -4.06 3.22
CA LEU A 74 -5.69 -4.23 2.53
C LEU A 74 -5.67 -5.62 1.88
N PRO A 75 -5.00 -5.77 0.73
CA PRO A 75 -4.68 -7.09 0.21
C PRO A 75 -3.95 -7.96 1.23
N ASP A 76 -4.07 -9.27 1.07
CA ASP A 76 -3.35 -10.28 1.83
C ASP A 76 -1.84 -9.99 1.86
N GLY A 77 -1.15 -10.23 2.98
CA GLY A 77 0.29 -9.95 3.11
C GLY A 77 0.68 -8.47 3.26
N LEU A 78 -0.20 -7.52 2.88
CA LEU A 78 -0.05 -6.10 3.22
C LEU A 78 -0.60 -5.87 4.62
N THR A 79 0.19 -6.24 5.63
CA THR A 79 -0.16 -5.91 7.01
C THR A 79 -0.15 -4.38 7.15
N PRO A 80 -1.26 -3.77 7.62
CA PRO A 80 -1.16 -2.42 8.12
C PRO A 80 -0.15 -2.48 9.27
N ILE A 81 0.78 -1.53 9.34
CA ILE A 81 1.58 -1.38 10.56
C ILE A 81 0.59 -0.88 11.63
N GLN A 82 -0.19 -1.81 12.19
CA GLN A 82 -0.80 -1.60 13.49
C GLN A 82 0.39 -1.44 14.39
N GLY A 83 0.54 -0.25 14.98
CA GLY A 83 1.55 -0.03 16.00
C GLY A 83 1.51 -1.22 16.95
N ARG A 84 2.67 -1.84 17.19
CA ARG A 84 2.83 -2.93 18.15
C ARG A 84 1.91 -2.65 19.33
N ARG A 85 0.82 -3.41 19.47
CA ARG A 85 0.29 -3.63 20.80
C ARG A 85 1.36 -4.48 21.46
N ARG A 86 2.09 -3.87 22.40
CA ARG A 86 2.62 -4.64 23.54
C ARG A 86 1.46 -5.48 24.03
N ASN A 87 1.59 -6.80 23.92
CA ASN A 87 1.01 -7.84 24.75
C ASN A 87 1.04 -9.13 23.94
N ASP A 88 2.22 -9.74 23.89
CA ASP A 88 2.30 -11.19 23.96
C ASP A 88 3.19 -11.46 25.17
N VAL A 89 2.50 -11.76 26.25
CA VAL A 89 3.02 -12.37 27.46
C VAL A 89 3.08 -13.86 27.13
N ASP A 90 4.27 -14.42 27.16
CA ASP A 90 4.57 -15.71 27.81
C ASP A 90 5.99 -15.62 28.36
#